data_AF-A0A9W5U0A5-F1
#
_entry.id   AF-A0A9W5U0A5-F1
#
_cell.length_a   1.000
_cell.length_b   1.000
_cell.length_c   1.000
_cell.angle_alpha   90.00
_cell.angle_beta   90.00
_cell.angle_gamma   90.00
#
_symmetry.space_group_name_H-M   'P 1'
#
loop_
_entity.id
_entity.type
_entity.pdbx_description
1 polymer ?
#
loop_
_entity_poly.entity_id
_entity_poly.type
_entity_poly.pdbx_seq_one_letter_code
_entity_poly.pdbx_strand_id
1 'polypeptide(L)'
;MSLPILITTVVLTAFYAWNEFLFATVFIDTESLKTIPSGLMNFRDALQTDWGILLAGMVIASLPMIILLIVLQKYLVRGLSEGSVKG
;
A
#
# COMPACT_ATOMS: atom_id res chain seq x y z
N MET A 1 14.25 19.78 -11.42
CA MET A 1 13.35 19.16 -12.41
C MET A 1 13.06 17.68 -12.11
N SER A 2 13.94 16.92 -11.43
CA SER A 2 13.75 15.47 -11.17
C SER A 2 13.16 15.12 -9.80
N LEU A 3 13.25 15.99 -8.79
CA LEU A 3 12.80 15.69 -7.42
C LEU A 3 11.29 15.37 -7.32
N PRO A 4 10.36 16.11 -7.96
CA PRO A 4 8.94 15.78 -7.90
C PRO A 4 8.63 14.43 -8.56
N ILE A 5 9.29 14.12 -9.68
CA ILE A 5 9.13 12.87 -10.42
C ILE A 5 9.61 11.69 -9.57
N LEU A 6 10.79 11.80 -8.95
CA LEU A 6 11.33 10.76 -8.05
C LEU A 6 10.39 10.49 -6.88
N ILE A 7 9.80 11.53 -6.29
CA ILE A 7 8.82 11.39 -5.21
C ILE A 7 7.59 10.62 -5.69
N THR A 8 7.03 10.98 -6.85
CA THR A 8 5.88 10.27 -7.44
C THR A 8 6.22 8.80 -7.70
N THR A 9 7.39 8.51 -8.26
CA THR A 9 7.83 7.12 -8.50
C THR A 9 7.91 6.34 -7.19
N VAL A 10 8.53 6.90 -6.14
CA VAL A 10 8.63 6.24 -4.83
C VAL A 10 7.24 5.98 -4.23
N VAL A 11 6.31 6.94 -4.33
CA VAL A 11 4.92 6.77 -3.87
C VAL A 11 4.24 5.61 -4.57
N LEU A 12 4.30 5.60 -5.90
CA LEU A 12 3.63 4.57 -6.71
C LEU A 12 4.26 3.20 -6.44
N THR A 13 5.59 3.11 -6.41
CA THR A 13 6.28 1.86 -6.11
C THR A 13 5.95 1.36 -4.70
N ALA A 14 5.92 2.24 -3.69
CA ALA A 14 5.52 1.87 -2.34
C ALA A 14 4.06 1.39 -2.29
N PHE A 15 3.15 2.05 -3.01
CA PHE A 15 1.76 1.65 -3.12
C PHE A 15 1.62 0.25 -3.73
N TYR A 16 2.31 -0.02 -4.85
CA TYR A 16 2.29 -1.35 -5.47
C TYR A 16 2.91 -2.42 -4.56
N ALA A 17 4.08 -2.15 -3.97
CA ALA A 17 4.75 -3.09 -3.08
C ALA A 17 3.91 -3.40 -1.83
N TRP A 18 3.20 -2.42 -1.27
CA TRP A 18 2.35 -2.59 -0.10
C TRP A 18 1.07 -3.39 -0.40
N ASN A 19 0.49 -3.21 -1.60
CA ASN A 19 -0.70 -3.95 -2.03
C ASN A 19 -0.37 -5.29 -2.68
N GLU A 20 0.91 -5.67 -2.75
CA GLU A 20 1.30 -6.88 -3.43
C GLU A 20 0.94 -8.13 -2.61
N PHE A 21 -0.07 -8.84 -3.09
CA PHE A 21 -0.67 -10.00 -2.42
C PHE A 21 -0.21 -11.35 -2.99
N LEU A 22 -0.03 -11.44 -4.30
CA LEU A 22 0.25 -12.71 -4.98
C LEU A 22 1.66 -13.20 -4.68
N PHE A 23 2.66 -12.33 -4.79
CA PHE A 23 4.04 -12.68 -4.44
C PHE A 23 4.17 -13.10 -2.98
N ALA A 24 3.53 -12.36 -2.07
CA ALA A 24 3.58 -12.71 -0.65
C ALA A 24 2.95 -14.09 -0.40
N THR A 25 1.81 -14.40 -1.04
CA THR A 25 1.12 -15.67 -0.84
C THR A 25 1.87 -16.86 -1.49
N VAL A 26 2.54 -16.64 -2.61
CA VAL A 26 3.23 -17.71 -3.37
C VAL A 26 4.62 -18.01 -2.82
N PHE A 27 5.36 -16.98 -2.37
CA PHE A 27 6.77 -17.14 -1.98
C PHE A 27 7.00 -17.18 -0.47
N ILE A 28 6.02 -16.80 0.35
CA ILE A 28 6.15 -16.74 1.81
C ILE A 28 5.30 -17.81 2.48
N ASP A 29 5.95 -18.93 2.81
CA ASP A 29 5.31 -20.02 3.57
C ASP A 29 5.41 -19.81 5.09
N THR A 30 6.34 -18.99 5.57
CA THR A 30 6.54 -18.77 7.01
C THR A 30 5.63 -17.65 7.52
N GLU A 31 4.82 -17.95 8.54
CA GLU A 31 3.85 -17.00 9.11
C GLU A 31 4.49 -15.71 9.63
N SER A 32 5.69 -15.79 10.22
CA SER A 32 6.41 -14.60 10.74
C SER A 32 6.88 -13.62 9.67
N LEU A 33 6.88 -14.04 8.39
CA LEU A 33 7.30 -13.22 7.26
C LEU A 33 6.12 -12.76 6.40
N LYS A 34 4.89 -13.20 6.71
CA LYS A 34 3.71 -12.80 5.95
C LYS A 34 3.52 -11.28 6.04
N THR A 35 3.22 -10.68 4.89
CA THR A 35 2.85 -9.27 4.82
C THR A 35 1.48 -9.06 5.45
N ILE A 36 1.20 -7.85 5.96
CA ILE A 36 -0.10 -7.56 6.60
C ILE A 36 -1.29 -7.97 5.72
N PRO A 37 -1.34 -7.65 4.40
CA PRO A 37 -2.48 -8.04 3.55
C PRO A 37 -2.60 -9.55 3.33
N SER A 38 -1.48 -10.27 3.20
CA SER A 38 -1.49 -11.73 3.00
C SER A 38 -1.82 -12.49 4.29
N GLY A 39 -1.30 -12.02 5.43
CA GLY A 39 -1.60 -12.56 6.76
C GLY A 39 -3.06 -12.33 7.16
N LEU A 40 -3.68 -11.25 6.71
CA LEU A 40 -5.11 -11.01 6.93
C LEU A 40 -6.01 -12.12 6.38
N MET A 41 -5.57 -12.80 5.34
CA MET A 41 -6.30 -13.92 4.74
C MET A 41 -6.39 -15.11 5.69
N ASN A 42 -5.50 -15.23 6.69
CA ASN A 42 -5.59 -16.27 7.72
C ASN A 42 -6.85 -16.11 8.60
N PHE A 43 -7.41 -14.90 8.72
CA PHE A 43 -8.66 -14.66 9.46
C PHE A 43 -9.91 -14.99 8.65
N ARG A 44 -9.74 -15.31 7.36
CA ARG A 44 -10.77 -15.84 6.49
C ARG A 44 -10.65 -17.36 6.47
N ASP A 45 -11.17 -18.01 7.50
CA ASP A 45 -11.22 -19.48 7.55
C ASP A 45 -12.46 -20.02 6.81
N ALA A 46 -12.38 -21.27 6.35
CA ALA A 46 -13.42 -21.92 5.54
C ALA A 46 -14.71 -22.22 6.33
N LEU A 47 -14.62 -22.27 7.66
CA LEU A 47 -15.72 -22.64 8.55
C LEU A 47 -16.34 -21.44 9.28
N GLN A 48 -15.54 -20.43 9.66
CA GLN A 48 -16.01 -19.15 10.21
C GLN A 48 -15.03 -18.03 9.84
N THR A 49 -15.52 -17.01 9.16
CA THR A 49 -14.76 -15.77 8.92
C THR A 49 -15.05 -14.79 10.05
N ASP A 50 -14.02 -14.35 10.76
CA ASP A 50 -14.15 -13.25 11.73
C ASP A 50 -14.11 -11.92 10.98
N TRP A 51 -15.29 -11.44 10.58
CA TRP A 51 -15.44 -10.18 9.87
C TRP A 51 -15.01 -8.97 10.70
N GLY A 52 -15.11 -9.04 12.03
CA GLY A 52 -14.69 -7.95 12.91
C GLY A 52 -13.19 -7.75 12.87
N ILE A 53 -12.43 -8.83 13.06
CA ILE A 53 -10.97 -8.82 13.01
C ILE A 53 -10.47 -8.52 11.59
N LEU A 54 -11.09 -9.12 10.57
CA LEU A 54 -10.70 -8.92 9.18
C LEU A 54 -10.88 -7.46 8.73
N LEU A 55 -12.03 -6.85 9.01
CA LEU A 55 -12.28 -5.45 8.65
C LEU A 55 -11.40 -4.49 9.47
N ALA A 56 -11.21 -4.75 10.77
CA ALA A 56 -10.28 -3.96 11.59
C ALA A 56 -8.84 -4.03 11.05
N GLY A 57 -8.40 -5.22 10.67
CA GLY A 57 -7.11 -5.44 10.02
C GLY A 57 -6.99 -4.70 8.68
N MET A 58 -8.05 -4.65 7.88
CA MET A 58 -8.06 -3.94 6.59
C MET A 58 -7.91 -2.42 6.79
N VAL A 59 -8.58 -1.86 7.81
CA VAL A 59 -8.43 -0.44 8.17
C VAL A 59 -6.98 -0.16 8.58
N ILE A 60 -6.42 -0.99 9.47
CA ILE A 60 -5.02 -0.85 9.92
C ILE A 60 -4.04 -0.99 8.74
N ALA A 61 -4.26 -1.96 7.86
CA ALA A 61 -3.44 -2.18 6.67
C ALA A 61 -3.47 -1.00 5.69
N SER A 62 -4.55 -0.22 5.69
CA SER A 62 -4.70 0.97 4.84
C SER A 62 -4.01 2.21 5.42
N LEU A 63 -3.81 2.28 6.73
CA LEU A 63 -3.24 3.46 7.41
C LEU A 63 -1.87 3.91 6.87
N PRO A 64 -0.89 3.02 6.64
CA PRO A 64 0.43 3.43 6.17
C PRO A 64 0.37 4.15 4.82
N MET A 65 -0.49 3.67 3.92
CA MET A 65 -0.67 4.28 2.60
C MET A 65 -1.39 5.63 2.69
N ILE A 66 -2.37 5.76 3.59
CA ILE A 66 -3.04 7.03 3.86
C ILE A 66 -2.02 8.05 4.41
N ILE A 67 -1.20 7.65 5.38
CA ILE A 67 -0.17 8.52 5.97
C ILE A 67 0.83 8.95 4.89
N LEU A 68 1.29 8.00 4.08
CA LEU A 68 2.23 8.26 2.98
C LEU A 68 1.64 9.27 1.98
N LEU A 69 0.36 9.11 1.62
CA LEU A 69 -0.36 10.05 0.76
C LEU A 69 -0.44 11.45 1.39
N ILE A 70 -0.82 11.57 2.67
CA ILE A 70 -0.94 12.87 3.36
C ILE A 70 0.40 13.60 3.42
N VAL A 71 1.50 12.89 3.69
CA VAL A 71 2.85 13.48 3.74
C VAL A 71 3.29 13.94 2.34
N LEU A 72 2.96 13.16 1.31
CA LEU A 72 3.47 13.35 -0.05
C LEU A 72 2.53 14.15 -0.97
N GLN A 73 1.29 14.41 -0.57
CA GLN A 73 0.28 15.13 -1.36
C GLN A 73 0.81 16.46 -1.91
N LYS A 74 1.59 17.20 -1.11
CA LYS A 74 2.14 18.50 -1.51
C LYS A 74 3.17 18.38 -2.64
N TYR A 75 3.89 17.26 -2.72
CA TYR A 75 4.88 17.01 -3.76
C TYR A 75 4.22 16.48 -5.03
N LEU A 76 3.17 15.65 -4.89
CA LEU A 76 2.36 15.18 -6.02
C LEU A 76 1.68 16.35 -6.73
N VAL A 77 1.04 17.27 -5.98
CA VAL A 77 0.39 18.46 -6.55
C VAL A 77 1.42 19.35 -7.28
N ARG A 78 2.59 19.60 -6.68
CA ARG A 78 3.65 20.39 -7.31
C ARG A 78 4.24 19.72 -8.56
N GLY A 79 4.41 18.40 -8.54
CA GLY A 79 4.89 17.62 -9.69
C GLY A 79 3.92 17.65 -10.87
N LEU A 80 2.61 17.60 -10.61
CA LEU A 80 1.57 17.77 -11.63
C LEU A 80 1.56 19.19 -12.22
N SER A 81 1.71 20.22 -11.38
CA SER A 81 1.75 21.61 -11.84
C SER A 81 3.02 21.93 -12.64
N GLU A 82 4.20 21.48 -12.21
CA GLU A 82 5.46 21.69 -12.91
C GLU A 82 5.57 20.88 -14.22
N GLY A 83 4.88 19.74 -14.32
CA GLY A 83 4.78 18.93 -15.55
C GLY A 83 3.75 19.45 -16.57
N SER A 84 2.79 20.28 -16.13
CA SER A 84 1.74 20.87 -16.98
C SER A 84 2.20 22.13 -17.71
N VAL A 85 3.22 22.84 -17.21
CA VAL A 85 3.79 24.03 -17.88
C VAL A 85 4.87 23.62 -18.89
N LYS A 86 4.43 23.04 -20.00
CA LYS A 86 5.09 23.07 -21.33
C LYS A 86 4.10 22.52 -22.38
N GLY A 87 2.99 23.25 -22.50
CA GLY A 87 2.11 23.37 -23.65
C GLY A 87 1.77 24.84 -23.79
#